data_AF-A0A7C4QA84-F1
#
_entry.id   AF-A0A7C4QA84-F1
#
_cell.length_a   1.000
_cell.length_b   1.000
_cell.length_c   1.000
_cell.angle_alpha   90.00
_cell.angle_beta   90.00
_cell.angle_gamma   90.00
#
_symmetry.space_group_name_H-M   'P 1'
#
loop_
_entity.id
_entity.type
_entity.pdbx_description
1 polymer ?
#
loop_
_entity_poly.entity_id
_entity_poly.type
_entity_poly.pdbx_seq_one_letter_code
_entity_poly.pdbx_strand_id
1 'polypeptide(L)' 'MKKGWRERNSHYCLIIGLKELYANTGQIDITFIEAIQKGKVLRESASYHSKWSEENCKEIILNAEKFLTMTKEIINEGK' A
#
# COMPACT_ATOMS: atom_id res chain seq x y z
N MET A 1 -9.31 -19.24 -6.04
CA MET A 1 -10.36 -18.21 -6.24
C MET A 1 -11.20 -18.11 -4.98
N LYS A 2 -11.21 -17.00 -4.24
CA LYS A 2 -12.21 -16.75 -3.16
C LYS A 2 -12.24 -15.25 -2.83
N LYS A 3 -13.40 -14.62 -3.05
CA LYS A 3 -13.70 -13.17 -3.09
C LYS A 3 -13.32 -12.46 -4.40
N GLY A 4 -14.19 -12.60 -5.40
CA GLY A 4 -14.10 -12.01 -6.74
C GLY A 4 -14.28 -10.48 -6.80
N TRP A 5 -13.51 -9.73 -6.02
CA TRP A 5 -13.40 -8.28 -6.19
C TRP A 5 -12.43 -8.00 -7.35
N ARG A 6 -12.95 -8.00 -8.57
CA ARG A 6 -12.23 -7.39 -9.69
C ARG A 6 -12.32 -5.89 -9.49
N GLU A 7 -11.30 -5.32 -8.86
CA GLU A 7 -11.19 -3.88 -8.72
C GLU A 7 -11.08 -3.26 -10.10
N ARG A 8 -12.17 -2.62 -10.53
CA ARG A 8 -12.24 -1.92 -11.81
C ARG A 8 -11.44 -0.61 -11.66
N ASN A 9 -10.13 -0.69 -11.92
CA ASN A 9 -9.21 0.43 -12.18
C ASN A 9 -9.29 1.64 -11.24
N SER A 10 -9.25 1.45 -9.91
CA SER A 10 -8.95 2.58 -9.04
C SER A 10 -8.12 2.16 -7.85
N HIS A 11 -6.87 2.62 -7.82
CA HIS A 11 -5.98 2.52 -6.65
C HIS A 11 -6.67 3.01 -5.37
N TYR A 12 -7.68 3.88 -5.49
CA TYR A 12 -8.54 4.32 -4.41
C TYR A 12 -9.35 3.19 -3.75
N CYS A 13 -9.96 2.30 -4.54
CA CYS A 13 -10.73 1.18 -4.01
C CYS A 13 -9.84 0.20 -3.25
N LEU A 14 -8.63 -0.05 -3.74
CA LEU A 14 -7.64 -0.88 -3.06
C LEU A 14 -7.27 -0.31 -1.69
N ILE A 15 -7.00 1.00 -1.63
CA ILE A 15 -6.63 1.72 -0.41
C ILE A 15 -7.78 1.66 0.62
N ILE A 16 -9.03 1.84 0.17
CA ILE A 16 -10.20 1.71 1.05
C ILE A 16 -10.36 0.28 1.53
N GLY A 17 -10.21 -0.72 0.65
CA GLY A 17 -10.29 -2.12 1.02
C GLY A 17 -9.27 -2.50 2.09
N LEU A 18 -8.00 -2.07 1.92
CA LEU A 18 -6.95 -2.28 2.90
C LEU A 18 -7.25 -1.57 4.24
N LYS A 19 -7.74 -0.33 4.17
CA LYS A 19 -8.09 0.43 5.37
C LYS A 19 -9.22 -0.24 6.15
N GLU A 20 -10.32 -0.55 5.49
CA GLU A 20 -11.53 -1.06 6.15
C GLU A 20 -11.39 -2.50 6.62
N LEU A 21 -10.69 -3.35 5.86
CA LEU A 21 -10.60 -4.77 6.18
C LEU A 21 -9.44 -5.12 7.11
N TYR A 22 -8.37 -4.32 7.12
CA TYR A 22 -7.12 -4.68 7.80
C TYR A 22 -6.55 -3.59 8.71
N ALA A 23 -6.67 -2.31 8.35
CA ALA A 23 -6.17 -1.24 9.21
C ALA A 23 -7.12 -0.94 10.38
N ASN A 24 -8.43 -0.81 10.09
CA ASN A 24 -9.45 -0.57 11.11
C ASN A 24 -9.63 -1.77 12.06
N THR A 25 -9.27 -2.97 11.63
CA THR A 25 -9.28 -4.20 12.45
C THR A 25 -7.98 -4.37 13.26
N GLY A 26 -7.01 -3.46 13.12
CA GLY A 26 -5.73 -3.48 13.82
C GLY A 26 -4.73 -4.53 13.31
N GLN A 27 -5.04 -5.22 12.21
CA GLN A 27 -4.19 -6.26 11.63
C GLN A 27 -3.03 -5.68 10.83
N ILE A 28 -3.19 -4.45 10.31
CA ILE A 28 -2.16 -3.70 9.58
C ILE A 28 -2.10 -2.30 10.17
N ASP A 29 -0.89 -1.76 10.36
CA ASP A 29 -0.72 -0.39 10.84
C ASP A 29 -1.20 0.63 9.78
N ILE A 30 -1.91 1.67 10.22
CA ILE A 30 -2.44 2.71 9.33
C ILE A 30 -1.33 3.46 8.57
N THR A 31 -0.11 3.50 9.12
CA THR A 31 1.08 4.05 8.45
C THR A 31 1.36 3.38 7.10
N PHE A 32 0.98 2.11 6.91
CA PHE A 32 1.10 1.44 5.61
C PHE A 32 0.08 1.96 4.59
N ILE A 33 -1.12 2.32 5.03
CA ILE A 33 -2.14 2.94 4.17
C ILE A 33 -1.64 4.31 3.69
N GLU A 34 -1.04 5.07 4.59
CA GLU A 34 -0.42 6.36 4.27
C GLU A 34 0.77 6.19 3.31
N ALA A 35 1.60 5.16 3.51
CA ALA A 35 2.73 4.86 2.62
C ALA A 35 2.26 4.51 1.20
N ILE A 36 1.18 3.73 1.05
CA ILE A 36 0.60 3.40 -0.26
C ILE A 36 0.04 4.65 -0.93
N GLN A 37 -0.63 5.54 -0.18
CA GLN A 37 -1.11 6.82 -0.70
C GLN A 37 0.04 7.71 -1.17
N LYS A 38 1.10 7.85 -0.35
CA LYS A 38 2.32 8.59 -0.73
C LYS A 38 2.99 8.00 -1.96
N GLY A 39 3.09 6.68 -2.06
CA GLY A 39 3.63 6.00 -3.23
C GLY A 39 2.82 6.23 -4.51
N LYS A 40 1.47 6.23 -4.41
CA LYS A 40 0.58 6.61 -5.51
C LYS A 40 0.86 8.04 -5.98
N VAL A 41 0.90 9.00 -5.03
CA VAL A 41 1.18 10.41 -5.33
C VAL A 41 2.56 10.55 -5.97
N LEU A 42 3.58 9.84 -5.48
CA LEU A 42 4.93 9.89 -6.06
C LEU A 42 4.98 9.34 -7.49
N ARG A 43 4.29 8.22 -7.76
CA ARG A 43 4.19 7.65 -9.12
C ARG A 43 3.50 8.63 -10.08
N GLU A 44 2.42 9.26 -9.62
CA GLU A 44 1.69 10.27 -10.37
C GLU A 44 2.58 11.51 -10.59
N SER A 45 3.25 12.01 -9.55
CA SER A 45 4.11 13.19 -9.65
C SER A 45 5.34 12.94 -10.52
N ALA A 46 5.99 11.78 -10.44
CA ALA A 46 7.11 11.42 -11.30
C ALA A 46 6.74 11.43 -12.80
N SER A 47 5.46 11.29 -13.13
CA SER A 47 4.95 11.33 -14.51
C SER A 47 4.60 12.75 -15.00
N TYR A 48 4.40 13.72 -14.10
CA TYR A 48 3.89 15.08 -14.44
C TYR A 48 4.77 16.25 -13.97
N HIS A 49 5.55 16.06 -12.90
CA HIS A 49 6.35 17.10 -12.27
C HIS A 49 7.65 16.47 -11.76
N SER A 50 8.77 16.72 -12.43
CA SER A 50 10.12 16.21 -12.11
C SER A 50 10.68 16.66 -10.75
N LYS A 51 9.91 16.52 -9.66
CA LYS A 51 10.25 16.81 -8.27
C LYS A 51 10.14 15.51 -7.47
N TRP A 52 11.21 14.74 -7.48
CA TRP A 52 11.41 13.61 -6.57
C TRP A 52 12.76 13.81 -5.88
N SER A 53 12.85 13.48 -4.59
CA SER A 53 14.13 13.42 -3.87
C SER A 53 14.52 11.96 -3.69
N GLU A 54 15.82 11.67 -3.75
CA GLU A 54 16.36 10.33 -3.51
C GLU A 54 15.92 9.77 -2.14
N GLU A 55 15.84 10.64 -1.14
CA GLU A 55 15.38 10.34 0.21
C GLU A 55 13.93 9.82 0.23
N ASN A 56 13.01 10.52 -0.45
CA ASN A 56 11.60 10.09 -0.53
C ASN A 56 11.46 8.75 -1.26
N CYS A 57 12.27 8.52 -2.30
CA CYS A 57 12.29 7.24 -3.02
C CYS A 57 12.75 6.10 -2.11
N LYS A 58 13.83 6.31 -1.33
CA LYS A 58 14.35 5.31 -0.37
C LYS A 58 13.33 5.02 0.73
N GLU A 59 12.66 6.04 1.26
CA GLU A 59 11.61 5.88 2.27
C GLU A 59 10.45 5.01 1.76
N ILE A 60 9.99 5.26 0.52
CA ILE A 60 8.91 4.50 -0.10
C ILE A 60 9.29 3.04 -0.34
N ILE A 61 10.53 2.78 -0.79
CA ILE A 61 11.02 1.40 -1.00
C ILE A 61 11.06 0.66 0.34
N LEU A 62 11.63 1.26 1.39
CA LEU A 62 11.71 0.65 2.71
C LEU A 62 10.32 0.33 3.28
N ASN A 63 9.37 1.24 3.12
CA ASN A 63 7.99 1.02 3.57
C ASN A 63 7.29 -0.09 2.77
N ALA A 64 7.56 -0.20 1.47
CA ALA A 64 7.04 -1.28 0.63
C ALA A 64 7.61 -2.65 1.04
N GLU A 65 8.91 -2.73 1.37
CA GLU A 65 9.53 -3.96 1.86
C GLU A 65 8.94 -4.41 3.20
N LYS A 66 8.78 -3.47 4.15
CA LYS A 66 8.12 -3.74 5.44
C LYS A 66 6.69 -4.25 5.25
N PHE A 67 5.94 -3.62 4.34
CA PHE A 67 4.57 -4.03 4.03
C PHE A 67 4.51 -5.46 3.45
N LEU A 68 5.43 -5.80 2.55
CA LEU A 68 5.52 -7.14 1.96
C LEU A 68 5.85 -8.21 3.01
N THR A 69 6.76 -7.92 3.95
CA THR A 69 7.10 -8.83 5.04
C THR A 69 5.89 -9.09 5.94
N MET A 70 5.23 -8.03 6.42
CA MET A 70 4.02 -8.15 7.24
C MET A 70 2.90 -8.91 6.50
N THR A 71 2.68 -8.60 5.22
CA THR A 71 1.64 -9.28 4.43
C THR A 71 1.94 -10.78 4.29
N LYS A 72 3.21 -11.15 4.15
CA LYS A 72 3.62 -12.57 4.11
C LYS A 72 3.39 -13.27 5.45
N GLU A 73 3.61 -12.59 6.57
CA GLU A 73 3.30 -13.11 7.91
C GLU A 73 1.80 -13.37 8.04
N ILE A 74 0.96 -12.39 7.71
CA ILE A 74 -0.52 -12.54 7.75
C ILE A 74 -1.00 -13.68 6.84
N ILE A 75 -0.42 -13.84 5.64
CA ILE A 75 -0.79 -14.91 4.71
C ILE A 75 -0.30 -16.28 5.22
N ASN A 76 0.85 -16.36 5.88
CA ASN A 76 1.39 -17.61 6.41
C ASN A 76 0.77 -18.03 7.74
N GLU A 77 0.31 -17.10 8.58
CA GLU A 77 -0.48 -17.40 9.79
C GLU A 77 -1.88 -17.96 9.46
N GLY A 78 -2.37 -17.71 8.24
CA GLY A 78 -3.65 -18.25 7.75
C GLY A 78 -3.59 -19.65 7.14
N LYS A 79 -2.48 -20.38 7.27
CA LYS A 79 -2.31 -21.78 6.81
C LYS A 79 -2.50 -22.79 7.91
#